data_AF-A0A914E5F5-F1
#
_entry.id   AF-A0A914E5F5-F1
#
_cell.length_a   1.000
_cell.length_b   1.000
_cell.length_c   1.000
_cell.angle_alpha   90.00
_cell.angle_beta   90.00
_cell.angle_gamma   90.00
#
_symmetry.space_group_name_H-M   'P 1'
#
loop_
_entity.id
_entity.type
_entity.pdbx_description
1 polymer ?
#
loop_
_entity_poly.entity_id
_entity_poly.type
_entity_poly.pdbx_seq_one_letter_code
_entity_poly.pdbx_strand_id
1 'polypeptide(L)'
;MCIHFFEPREALDHARYISLLDELIMPAYEERYSDGNFVFQQDNAPPHKDKRTQCYLLEHALFIPKEDWPGYSPDINPCDYRLWAWMKQKVYEGGMPQSLNVLKARITEVWDALDAETIRKWLRELRPRLQKVVDEDGKLMQQYFNKV
;
A
#
# COMPACT_ATOMS: atom_id res chain seq x y z
N MET A 1 -12.25 3.21 -4.75
CA MET A 1 -11.39 3.50 -3.58
C MET A 1 -10.56 4.74 -3.90
N CYS A 2 -10.61 5.76 -3.05
CA CYS A 2 -9.99 7.06 -3.31
C CYS A 2 -8.66 7.23 -2.54
N ILE A 3 -7.73 8.00 -3.11
CA ILE A 3 -6.57 8.51 -2.38
C ILE A 3 -7.04 9.58 -1.38
N HIS A 4 -6.63 9.43 -0.13
CA HIS A 4 -6.80 10.47 0.88
C HIS A 4 -5.53 11.34 0.96
N PHE A 5 -5.68 12.66 0.86
CA PHE A 5 -4.58 13.62 1.01
C PHE A 5 -4.66 14.27 2.39
N PHE A 6 -3.63 14.08 3.20
CA PHE A 6 -3.46 14.81 4.45
C PHE A 6 -3.10 16.27 4.20
N GLU A 7 -3.45 17.14 5.15
CA GLU A 7 -3.03 18.54 5.12
C GLU A 7 -1.55 18.68 5.47
N PRO A 8 -0.87 19.76 5.03
CA PRO A 8 0.55 19.95 5.33
C PRO A 8 0.84 19.89 6.84
N ARG A 9 1.83 19.08 7.23
CA ARG A 9 2.27 18.81 8.62
C ARG A 9 1.31 17.97 9.46
N GLU A 10 0.24 17.47 8.87
CA GLU A 10 -0.57 16.46 9.50
C GLU A 10 0.17 15.12 9.50
N ALA A 11 0.29 14.50 10.67
CA ALA A 11 0.93 13.20 10.83
C ALA A 11 -0.13 12.12 11.05
N LEU A 12 0.06 10.96 10.44
CA LEU A 12 -0.75 9.79 10.70
C LEU A 12 -0.31 9.14 12.01
N ASP A 13 -1.19 9.17 13.01
CA ASP A 13 -1.06 8.40 14.25
C ASP A 13 -2.04 7.20 14.24
N HIS A 14 -1.96 6.35 15.26
CA HIS A 14 -2.81 5.16 15.35
C HIS A 14 -4.32 5.49 15.42
N ALA A 15 -4.71 6.57 16.10
CA ALA A 15 -6.12 6.90 16.30
C ALA A 15 -6.76 7.32 14.98
N ARG A 16 -6.08 8.22 14.27
CA ARG A 16 -6.50 8.66 12.94
C ARG A 16 -6.39 7.57 11.90
N TYR A 17 -5.41 6.68 12.02
CA TYR A 17 -5.34 5.51 11.15
C TYR A 17 -6.56 4.59 11.35
N ILE A 18 -6.95 4.31 12.60
CA ILE A 18 -8.17 3.55 12.90
C ILE A 18 -9.41 4.27 12.34
N SER A 19 -9.55 5.58 12.52
CA SER A 19 -10.66 6.35 11.94
C SER A 19 -10.71 6.21 10.42
N LEU A 20 -9.57 6.28 9.72
CA LEU A 20 -9.55 6.06 8.27
C LEU A 20 -9.93 4.62 7.89
N LEU A 21 -9.49 3.64 8.68
CA LEU A 21 -9.89 2.24 8.46
C LEU A 21 -11.40 2.08 8.58
N ASP A 22 -12.01 2.64 9.62
CA ASP A 22 -13.45 2.53 9.92
C ASP A 22 -14.32 3.34 8.95
N GLU A 23 -13.96 4.59 8.69
CA GLU A 23 -14.81 5.52 7.94
C GLU A 23 -14.66 5.37 6.42
N LEU A 24 -13.50 4.90 5.94
CA LEU A 24 -13.18 4.92 4.51
C LEU A 24 -12.76 3.57 3.96
N ILE A 25 -11.80 2.89 4.60
CA ILE A 25 -11.16 1.72 3.99
C ILE A 25 -12.08 0.50 4.09
N MET A 26 -12.48 0.07 5.30
CA MET A 26 -13.30 -1.14 5.46
C MET A 26 -14.61 -1.08 4.69
N PRO A 27 -15.40 0.02 4.74
CA PRO A 27 -16.62 0.13 3.93
C PRO A 27 -16.36 -0.04 2.43
N ALA A 28 -15.27 0.53 1.90
CA ALA A 28 -14.92 0.40 0.49
C ALA A 28 -14.50 -1.03 0.11
N TYR A 29 -13.86 -1.77 1.02
CA TYR A 29 -13.51 -3.18 0.80
C TYR A 29 -14.75 -4.08 0.88
N GLU A 30 -15.63 -3.88 1.86
CA GLU A 30 -16.88 -4.62 1.99
C GLU A 30 -17.82 -4.41 0.79
N GLU A 31 -17.92 -3.18 0.26
CA GLU A 31 -18.66 -2.90 -0.96
C GLU A 31 -18.06 -3.64 -2.17
N ARG A 32 -16.72 -3.65 -2.27
CA ARG A 32 -16.01 -4.20 -3.44
C ARG A 32 -15.87 -5.72 -3.43
N TYR A 33 -15.78 -6.31 -2.24
CA TYR A 33 -15.55 -7.72 -1.96
C TYR A 33 -16.61 -8.20 -0.96
N SER A 34 -17.87 -8.12 -1.38
CA SER A 34 -19.04 -8.43 -0.55
C SER A 34 -19.16 -9.91 -0.16
N ASP A 35 -18.36 -10.79 -0.79
CA ASP A 35 -18.17 -12.18 -0.38
C ASP A 35 -17.17 -12.35 0.77
N GLY A 36 -16.57 -11.25 1.24
CA GLY A 36 -15.54 -11.24 2.29
C GLY A 36 -14.21 -11.86 1.84
N ASN A 37 -14.03 -12.11 0.54
CA ASN A 37 -12.88 -12.84 0.03
C ASN A 37 -11.69 -11.91 -0.24
N PHE A 38 -11.20 -11.28 0.81
CA PHE A 38 -9.98 -10.48 0.79
C PHE A 38 -9.16 -10.69 2.06
N VAL A 39 -7.86 -10.43 1.94
CA VAL A 39 -6.95 -10.33 3.09
C VAL A 39 -6.35 -8.94 3.07
N PHE A 40 -6.53 -8.20 4.16
CA PHE A 40 -5.94 -6.88 4.31
C PHE A 40 -4.45 -7.00 4.66
N GLN A 41 -3.62 -6.22 3.97
CA GLN A 41 -2.17 -6.18 4.20
C GLN A 41 -1.73 -4.73 4.38
N GLN A 42 -0.88 -4.52 5.39
CA GLN A 42 -0.24 -3.24 5.70
C GLN A 42 1.22 -3.50 6.11
N ASP A 43 2.07 -2.47 6.04
CA ASP A 43 3.45 -2.56 6.54
C ASP A 43 3.52 -2.33 8.07
N ASN A 44 4.72 -2.44 8.63
CA ASN A 44 4.96 -2.29 10.06
C ASN A 44 5.27 -0.84 10.50
N ALA A 45 4.70 0.16 9.82
CA ALA A 45 4.79 1.55 10.25
C ALA A 45 4.23 1.72 11.70
N PRO A 46 4.69 2.70 12.48
CA PRO A 46 4.30 2.84 13.89
C PRO A 46 2.77 2.85 14.14
N PRO A 47 1.93 3.56 13.36
CA PRO A 47 0.47 3.52 13.52
C PRO A 47 -0.13 2.14 13.26
N HIS A 48 0.43 1.39 12.31
CA HIS A 48 -0.09 0.10 11.86
C HIS A 48 0.16 -1.01 12.89
N LYS A 49 1.35 -0.99 13.51
CA LYS A 49 1.76 -1.99 14.52
C LYS A 49 1.33 -1.66 15.96
N ASP A 50 0.71 -0.49 16.19
CA ASP A 50 0.13 -0.13 17.49
C ASP A 50 -0.88 -1.20 17.91
N LYS A 51 -0.88 -1.53 19.20
CA LYS A 51 -1.75 -2.58 19.74
C LYS A 51 -3.22 -2.32 19.44
N ARG A 52 -3.66 -1.05 19.49
CA ARG A 52 -5.06 -0.68 19.24
C ARG A 52 -5.45 -0.91 17.79
N THR A 53 -4.56 -0.56 16.85
CA THR A 53 -4.78 -0.81 15.42
C THR A 53 -4.88 -2.30 15.13
N GLN A 54 -3.98 -3.10 15.71
CA GLN A 54 -4.02 -4.56 15.54
C GLN A 54 -5.30 -5.18 16.14
N CYS A 55 -5.74 -4.72 17.32
CA CYS A 55 -7.01 -5.16 17.91
C CYS A 55 -8.21 -4.79 17.04
N TYR A 56 -8.25 -3.56 16.51
CA TYR A 56 -9.28 -3.13 15.57
C TYR A 56 -9.32 -4.04 14.34
N LEU A 57 -8.17 -4.29 13.69
CA LEU A 57 -8.14 -5.15 12.50
C LEU A 57 -8.57 -6.59 12.81
N LEU A 58 -8.22 -7.13 13.97
CA LEU A 58 -8.63 -8.47 14.40
C LEU A 58 -10.16 -8.61 14.54
N GLU A 59 -10.85 -7.55 14.94
CA GLU A 59 -12.31 -7.54 15.13
C GLU A 59 -13.06 -7.28 13.81
N HIS A 60 -12.44 -6.62 12.85
CA HIS A 60 -13.12 -6.05 11.68
C HIS A 60 -12.71 -6.64 10.33
N ALA A 61 -11.57 -7.35 10.21
CA ALA A 61 -11.13 -7.88 8.93
C ALA A 61 -10.24 -9.13 9.04
N LEU A 62 -10.24 -9.96 7.99
CA LEU A 62 -9.14 -10.89 7.78
C LEU A 62 -7.92 -10.10 7.31
N PHE A 63 -6.83 -10.13 8.06
CA PHE A 63 -5.63 -9.35 7.78
C PHE A 63 -4.34 -10.11 8.10
N ILE A 64 -3.20 -9.60 7.62
CA ILE A 64 -1.87 -10.08 8.00
C ILE A 64 -1.41 -9.35 9.27
N PRO A 65 -1.27 -10.06 10.41
CA PRO A 65 -0.76 -9.48 11.66
C PRO A 65 0.66 -8.94 11.51
N LYS A 66 1.02 -7.97 12.34
CA LYS A 66 2.37 -7.36 12.31
C LYS A 66 3.49 -8.40 12.53
N GLU A 67 3.21 -9.48 13.24
CA GLU A 67 4.14 -10.58 13.52
C GLU A 67 4.46 -11.39 12.26
N ASP A 68 3.50 -11.48 11.34
CA ASP A 68 3.62 -12.24 10.09
C ASP A 68 4.19 -11.39 8.94
N TRP A 69 4.25 -10.06 9.11
CA TRP A 69 4.89 -9.17 8.16
C TRP A 69 6.35 -8.87 8.55
N PRO A 70 7.33 -9.22 7.71
CA PRO A 70 8.73 -8.97 8.06
C PRO A 70 9.05 -7.46 8.06
N GLY A 71 9.83 -7.03 9.05
CA GLY A 71 10.33 -5.66 9.11
C GLY A 71 11.23 -5.33 7.92
N TYR A 72 11.28 -4.04 7.54
CA TYR A 72 12.19 -3.52 6.50
C TYR A 72 12.12 -4.26 5.15
N SER A 73 10.92 -4.67 4.74
CA SER A 73 10.71 -5.52 3.57
C SER A 73 9.92 -4.81 2.44
N PRO A 74 10.43 -3.69 1.89
CA PRO A 74 9.77 -3.04 0.75
C PRO A 74 9.77 -3.94 -0.49
N ASP A 75 10.71 -4.87 -0.59
CA ASP A 75 10.84 -5.77 -1.74
C ASP A 75 9.69 -6.78 -1.90
N ILE A 76 8.84 -6.94 -0.88
CA ILE A 76 7.63 -7.78 -0.90
C ILE A 76 6.34 -6.98 -0.78
N ASN A 77 6.39 -5.66 -0.64
CA ASN A 77 5.22 -4.80 -0.61
C ASN A 77 4.88 -4.31 -2.03
N PRO A 78 3.75 -4.72 -2.64
CA PRO A 78 3.35 -4.29 -3.98
C PRO A 78 3.28 -2.78 -4.16
N CYS A 79 2.94 -2.05 -3.09
CA CYS A 79 2.93 -0.60 -3.12
C CYS A 79 4.36 -0.04 -3.35
N ASP A 80 5.36 -0.61 -2.68
CA ASP A 80 6.74 -0.13 -2.71
C ASP A 80 7.48 -0.57 -3.99
N TYR A 81 7.37 -1.84 -4.39
CA TYR A 81 8.16 -2.34 -5.53
C TYR A 81 7.55 -2.02 -6.92
N ARG A 82 6.28 -1.56 -6.99
CA ARG A 82 5.63 -1.15 -8.25
C ARG A 82 4.85 0.15 -8.19
N LEU A 83 3.81 0.21 -7.35
CA LEU A 83 2.79 1.27 -7.42
C LEU A 83 3.42 2.67 -7.34
N TRP A 84 4.23 2.94 -6.31
CA TRP A 84 4.79 4.27 -6.11
C TRP A 84 5.76 4.69 -7.21
N ALA A 85 6.57 3.76 -7.72
CA ALA A 85 7.46 4.04 -8.84
C ALA A 85 6.68 4.37 -10.12
N TRP A 86 5.65 3.58 -10.43
CA TRP A 86 4.79 3.81 -11.58
C TRP A 86 4.02 5.13 -11.48
N MET A 87 3.40 5.40 -10.32
CA MET A 87 2.67 6.66 -10.07
C MET A 87 3.61 7.86 -10.20
N LYS A 88 4.80 7.81 -9.60
CA LYS A 88 5.79 8.89 -9.71
C LYS A 88 6.19 9.12 -11.17
N GLN A 89 6.44 8.08 -11.95
CA GLN A 89 6.74 8.25 -13.37
C GLN A 89 5.61 8.97 -14.12
N LYS A 90 4.36 8.55 -13.87
CA LYS A 90 3.18 9.08 -14.56
C LYS A 90 2.80 10.50 -14.15
N VAL A 91 2.86 10.82 -12.87
CA VAL A 91 2.54 12.16 -12.33
C VAL A 91 3.49 13.24 -12.88
N TYR A 92 4.74 12.86 -13.15
CA TYR A 92 5.78 13.77 -13.66
C TYR A 92 5.96 13.66 -15.19
N GLU A 93 5.18 12.81 -15.87
CA GLU A 93 5.11 12.78 -17.33
C GLU A 93 4.62 14.17 -17.81
N GLY A 94 5.34 14.78 -18.75
CA GLY A 94 5.05 16.15 -19.20
C GLY A 94 5.57 17.28 -18.29
N GLY A 95 6.41 16.97 -17.29
CA GLY A 95 7.19 17.96 -16.54
C GLY A 95 6.69 18.25 -15.11
N MET A 96 7.43 19.10 -14.40
CA MET A 96 7.21 19.39 -12.97
C MET A 96 5.84 20.06 -12.72
N PRO A 97 5.01 19.53 -11.79
CA PRO A 97 3.81 20.22 -11.34
C PRO A 97 4.14 21.61 -10.75
N GLN A 98 3.39 22.63 -11.14
CA GLN A 98 3.67 24.03 -10.78
C GLN A 98 3.00 24.47 -9.46
N SER A 99 2.15 23.63 -8.86
CA SER A 99 1.51 23.89 -7.57
C SER A 99 1.08 22.59 -6.89
N LEU A 100 0.79 22.67 -5.59
CA LEU A 100 0.25 21.53 -4.83
C LEU A 100 -1.09 21.06 -5.40
N ASN A 101 -1.95 21.96 -5.87
CA ASN A 101 -3.24 21.60 -6.46
C ASN A 101 -3.06 20.86 -7.78
N VAL A 102 -2.12 21.29 -8.63
CA VAL A 102 -1.79 20.57 -9.86
C VAL A 102 -1.20 19.20 -9.54
N LEU A 103 -0.35 19.08 -8.52
CA LEU A 103 0.20 17.80 -8.09
C LEU A 103 -0.90 16.85 -7.58
N LYS A 104 -1.79 17.31 -6.68
CA LYS A 104 -2.92 16.51 -6.17
C LYS A 104 -3.82 16.05 -7.32
N ALA A 105 -4.18 16.94 -8.25
CA ALA A 105 -5.01 16.60 -9.40
C ALA A 105 -4.37 15.53 -10.29
N ARG A 106 -3.08 15.66 -10.61
CA ARG A 106 -2.35 14.64 -11.38
C ARG A 106 -2.24 13.30 -10.66
N ILE A 107 -2.02 13.31 -9.34
CA ILE A 107 -2.00 12.07 -8.54
C ILE A 107 -3.35 11.36 -8.63
N THR A 108 -4.46 12.10 -8.48
CA THR A 108 -5.82 11.56 -8.61
C THR A 108 -6.07 11.01 -10.01
N GLU A 109 -5.75 11.77 -11.07
CA GLU A 109 -5.92 11.31 -12.46
C GLU A 109 -5.14 10.01 -12.75
N VAL A 110 -3.88 9.95 -12.31
CA VAL A 110 -3.03 8.76 -12.47
C VAL A 110 -3.58 7.57 -11.68
N TRP A 111 -4.10 7.79 -10.48
CA TRP A 111 -4.73 6.75 -9.67
C TRP A 111 -6.00 6.21 -10.31
N ASP A 112 -6.87 7.10 -10.80
CA ASP A 112 -8.12 6.71 -11.43
C ASP A 112 -7.90 6.00 -12.78
N ALA A 113 -6.77 6.28 -13.44
CA ALA A 113 -6.36 5.60 -14.66
C ALA A 113 -5.71 4.21 -14.41
N LEU A 114 -5.41 3.84 -13.17
CA LEU A 114 -4.78 2.55 -12.85
C LEU A 114 -5.78 1.40 -13.04
N ASP A 115 -5.52 0.55 -14.03
CA ASP A 115 -6.39 -0.56 -14.33
C ASP A 115 -6.09 -1.84 -13.51
N ALA A 116 -7.09 -2.69 -13.38
CA ALA A 116 -6.99 -3.93 -12.61
C ALA A 116 -6.04 -4.97 -13.23
N GLU A 117 -5.80 -4.96 -14.54
CA GLU A 117 -4.87 -5.89 -15.19
C GLU A 117 -3.42 -5.55 -14.82
N THR A 118 -3.07 -4.27 -14.82
CA THR A 118 -1.78 -3.75 -14.35
C THR A 118 -1.53 -4.16 -12.90
N ILE A 119 -2.52 -3.97 -12.01
CA ILE A 119 -2.42 -4.41 -10.60
C ILE A 119 -2.20 -5.92 -10.52
N ARG A 120 -2.98 -6.74 -11.24
CA ARG A 120 -2.81 -8.20 -11.26
C ARG A 120 -1.43 -8.62 -11.77
N LYS A 121 -0.84 -7.89 -12.71
CA LYS A 121 0.52 -8.16 -13.20
C LYS A 121 1.55 -7.91 -12.09
N TRP A 122 1.42 -6.82 -11.33
CA TRP A 122 2.32 -6.52 -10.22
C TRP A 122 2.20 -7.54 -9.08
N LEU A 123 0.98 -7.97 -8.75
CA LEU A 123 0.73 -8.97 -7.71
C LEU A 123 1.27 -10.36 -8.09
N ARG A 124 1.34 -10.70 -9.38
CA ARG A 124 1.98 -11.94 -9.85
C ARG A 124 3.47 -12.03 -9.50
N GLU A 125 4.12 -10.90 -9.21
CA GLU A 125 5.52 -10.88 -8.76
C GLU A 125 5.70 -11.20 -7.27
N LEU A 126 4.64 -11.10 -6.46
CA LEU A 126 4.73 -11.28 -5.01
C LEU A 126 5.25 -12.67 -4.65
N ARG A 127 4.69 -13.73 -5.27
CA ARG A 127 5.07 -15.11 -4.96
C ARG A 127 6.53 -15.43 -5.33
N PRO A 128 7.03 -15.08 -6.53
CA PRO A 128 8.46 -15.19 -6.84
C PRO A 128 9.37 -14.40 -5.88
N ARG A 129 8.96 -13.20 -5.46
CA ARG A 129 9.72 -12.39 -4.51
C ARG A 129 9.80 -13.07 -3.14
N LEU A 130 8.67 -13.56 -2.62
CA LEU A 130 8.62 -14.33 -1.37
C LEU A 130 9.48 -15.60 -1.44
N GLN A 131 9.39 -16.36 -2.53
CA GLN A 131 10.23 -17.55 -2.71
C GLN A 131 11.71 -17.18 -2.67
N LYS A 132 12.08 -16.10 -3.34
CA LYS A 132 13.47 -15.66 -3.36
C LYS A 132 13.95 -15.15 -1.98
N VAL A 133 13.09 -14.51 -1.19
CA VAL A 133 13.40 -14.18 0.22
C VAL A 133 13.72 -15.45 1.02
N VAL A 134 12.97 -16.52 0.81
CA VAL A 134 13.23 -17.83 1.44
C VAL A 134 14.55 -18.43 0.94
N ASP A 135 14.77 -18.44 -0.38
CA ASP A 135 15.99 -18.99 -0.99
C ASP A 135 17.27 -18.26 -0.54
N GLU A 136 17.14 -16.99 -0.14
CA GLU A 136 18.24 -16.13 0.30
C GLU A 136 18.30 -15.97 1.83
N ASP A 137 17.57 -16.80 2.59
CA ASP A 137 17.53 -16.80 4.06
C ASP A 137 17.19 -15.41 4.66
N GLY A 138 16.24 -14.70 4.05
CA GLY A 138 15.77 -13.41 4.56
C GLY A 138 16.67 -12.21 4.22
N LYS A 139 17.68 -12.36 3.35
CA LYS A 139 18.52 -11.25 2.90
C LYS A 139 17.74 -10.22 2.08
N LEU A 140 18.28 -9.01 2.01
CA LEU A 140 17.72 -7.92 1.21
C LEU A 140 17.70 -8.29 -0.28
N MET A 141 16.59 -7.96 -0.92
CA MET A 141 16.26 -8.44 -2.26
C MET A 141 16.42 -7.38 -3.35
N GLN A 142 16.70 -6.14 -2.98
CA GLN A 142 16.90 -5.01 -3.88
C GLN A 142 17.86 -5.32 -5.03
N GLN A 143 18.96 -6.04 -4.76
CA GLN A 143 19.97 -6.42 -5.77
C GLN A 143 19.47 -7.39 -6.85
N TYR A 144 18.36 -8.08 -6.62
CA TYR A 144 17.83 -9.10 -7.54
C TYR A 144 16.67 -8.58 -8.41
N PHE A 145 15.91 -7.60 -7.93
CA PHE A 145 14.67 -7.15 -8.59
C PHE A 145 14.67 -5.68 -9.00
N ASN A 146 15.57 -4.84 -8.46
CA ASN A 146 15.68 -3.42 -8.79
C ASN A 146 16.86 -3.16 -9.73
N LYS A 147 17.04 -4.01 -10.74
CA LYS A 147 17.97 -3.70 -11.84
C LYS A 147 17.38 -2.56 -12.65
N VAL A 148 18.00 -1.40 -12.52
CA VAL A 148 17.85 -0.25 -13.43
C VAL A 148 18.20 -0.68 -14.85
#